data_AF-A0A922DC26-F1
#
_entry.id   AF-A0A922DC26-F1
#
_cell.length_a   1.000
_cell.length_b   1.000
_cell.length_c   1.000
_cell.angle_alpha   90.00
_cell.angle_beta   90.00
_cell.angle_gamma   90.00
#
_symmetry.space_group_name_H-M   'P 1'
#
loop_
_entity.id
_entity.type
_entity.pdbx_description
1 polymer ?
#
loop_
_entity_poly.entity_id
_entity_poly.type
_entity_poly.pdbx_seq_one_letter_code
_entity_poly.pdbx_strand_id
1 'polypeptide(L)'
;MQRVPKILRKVNEELYTPKLVSIGPLHHRKRKLRDMEMQKLRYLRDFCFRTGKSQTDLTSIIEENEDKIRHCYAETSELSSKEFINMILLDGIFIIELFLRTSGNAGDHEDDYILRKPWLREGIQHDLIVPENQLPFLVLEDLYTSVLGDSSSCDHRKEGKQIKEHENAVPEGKQVKHLTDLLRTYYNLPHQSSNSGKTQRFYEVCSATKLDEVGVKFKLAPDRSGLLDIKFNKKRCLDRCPWLNFSWLLACFPCLKRFACLERMQPSLEIPRLVIEDVTEGIFRNIMALEQCHYPMEAHFCHYVMLLDYIIDNEKDIEFLVEKKIILNGLGSNVAAATFINKLCLQIVADGSCYLEVIKGLRSHYYDHWSRIMATMERFYFGDFWRGAATVIGLLLLVNSLWGFLRPFVLKK
;
A
#
# COMPACT_ATOMS: atom_id res chain seq x y z
N MET A 1 -12.89 18.17 1.48
CA MET A 1 -13.67 16.92 1.35
C MET A 1 -14.74 17.12 0.29
N GLN A 2 -14.79 16.21 -0.66
CA GLN A 2 -15.72 16.27 -1.80
C GLN A 2 -16.22 14.86 -2.14
N ARG A 3 -17.31 14.78 -2.90
CA ARG A 3 -17.79 13.49 -3.42
C ARG A 3 -16.77 12.84 -4.34
N VAL A 4 -16.76 11.51 -4.33
CA VAL A 4 -15.96 10.75 -5.26
C VAL A 4 -16.51 10.94 -6.68
N PRO A 5 -15.65 11.19 -7.69
CA PRO A 5 -16.08 11.35 -9.07
C PRO A 5 -17.00 10.23 -9.55
N LYS A 6 -18.07 10.60 -10.26
CA LYS A 6 -19.08 9.66 -10.77
C LYS A 6 -18.48 8.51 -11.58
N ILE A 7 -17.37 8.75 -12.27
CA ILE A 7 -16.69 7.73 -13.08
C ILE A 7 -16.06 6.62 -12.23
N LEU A 8 -15.50 6.95 -11.06
CA LEU A 8 -14.99 5.99 -10.09
C LEU A 8 -16.15 5.25 -9.42
N ARG A 9 -17.21 5.97 -9.03
CA ARG A 9 -18.42 5.36 -8.44
C ARG A 9 -19.11 4.35 -9.37
N LYS A 10 -19.07 4.57 -10.69
CA LYS A 10 -19.63 3.61 -11.67
C LYS A 10 -18.93 2.26 -11.68
N VAL A 11 -17.66 2.19 -11.26
CA VAL A 11 -16.92 0.92 -11.19
C VAL A 11 -17.46 0.07 -10.04
N ASN A 12 -17.58 0.67 -8.86
CA ASN A 12 -18.18 0.04 -7.70
C ASN A 12 -18.68 1.11 -6.72
N GLU A 13 -19.99 1.33 -6.67
CA GLU A 13 -20.60 2.39 -5.86
C GLU A 13 -20.53 2.11 -4.36
N GLU A 14 -20.54 0.82 -3.98
CA GLU A 14 -20.60 0.41 -2.58
C GLU A 14 -19.33 0.74 -1.80
N LEU A 15 -18.19 0.83 -2.48
CA LEU A 15 -16.90 1.14 -1.85
C LEU A 15 -16.78 2.60 -1.40
N TYR A 16 -17.64 3.46 -1.94
CA TYR A 16 -17.66 4.90 -1.67
C TYR A 16 -18.93 5.32 -0.92
N THR A 17 -19.66 4.37 -0.34
CA THR A 17 -20.92 4.64 0.37
C THR A 17 -20.86 3.97 1.74
N PRO A 18 -20.99 4.72 2.86
CA PRO A 18 -20.97 4.11 4.17
C PRO A 18 -22.17 3.18 4.37
N LYS A 19 -21.93 2.08 5.07
CA LYS A 19 -22.91 0.99 5.24
C LYS A 19 -23.51 0.93 6.64
N LEU A 20 -22.79 1.39 7.65
CA LEU A 20 -23.10 1.27 9.06
C LEU A 20 -23.20 2.63 9.74
N VAL A 21 -22.16 3.47 9.64
CA VAL A 21 -22.07 4.74 10.38
C VAL A 21 -21.89 5.93 9.43
N SER A 22 -22.77 6.94 9.58
CA SER A 22 -22.59 8.23 8.93
C SER A 22 -21.59 9.06 9.72
N ILE A 23 -20.69 9.77 9.05
CA ILE A 23 -19.73 10.70 9.64
C ILE A 23 -19.71 11.95 8.76
N GLY A 24 -20.00 13.09 9.37
CA GLY A 24 -20.11 14.37 8.68
C GLY A 24 -21.41 14.55 7.88
N PRO A 25 -21.53 15.67 7.14
CA PRO A 25 -22.80 16.15 6.59
C PRO A 25 -23.33 15.35 5.38
N LEU A 26 -22.45 14.76 4.56
CA LEU A 26 -22.82 14.20 3.25
C LEU A 26 -23.80 13.01 3.31
N HIS A 27 -23.76 12.27 4.42
CA HIS A 27 -24.59 11.09 4.64
C HIS A 27 -25.51 11.21 5.86
N HIS A 28 -25.52 12.39 6.48
CA HIS A 28 -26.34 12.69 7.65
C HIS A 28 -27.84 12.48 7.35
N ARG A 29 -28.61 12.04 8.35
CA ARG A 29 -30.06 11.73 8.28
C ARG A 29 -30.49 10.60 7.35
N LYS A 30 -29.58 9.96 6.62
CA LYS A 30 -29.92 8.80 5.79
C LYS A 30 -30.56 7.71 6.64
N ARG A 31 -31.77 7.29 6.26
CA ARG A 31 -32.58 6.33 7.04
C ARG A 31 -31.83 5.04 7.36
N LYS A 32 -31.00 4.57 6.43
CA LYS A 32 -30.23 3.32 6.55
C LYS A 32 -29.11 3.36 7.60
N LEU A 33 -28.69 4.55 8.06
CA LEU A 33 -27.57 4.74 8.99
C LEU A 33 -28.03 5.20 10.39
N ARG A 34 -29.35 5.31 10.62
CA ARG A 34 -29.92 5.84 11.88
C ARG A 34 -29.60 4.98 13.09
N ASP A 35 -29.45 3.68 12.90
CA ASP A 35 -29.20 2.74 14.00
C ASP A 35 -27.90 3.08 14.75
N MET A 36 -26.91 3.67 14.06
CA MET A 36 -25.66 4.07 14.69
C MET A 36 -25.70 5.40 15.44
N GLU A 37 -26.66 6.29 15.15
CA GLU A 37 -26.80 7.56 15.86
C GLU A 37 -27.04 7.35 17.37
N MET A 38 -27.78 6.30 17.73
CA MET A 38 -27.99 5.95 19.14
C MET A 38 -26.73 5.45 19.84
N GLN A 39 -25.83 4.75 19.14
CA GLN A 39 -24.55 4.34 19.74
C GLN A 39 -23.60 5.52 19.89
N LYS A 40 -23.58 6.48 18.94
CA LYS A 40 -22.79 7.70 19.11
C LYS A 40 -23.20 8.50 20.35
N LEU A 41 -24.50 8.58 20.64
CA LEU A 41 -24.98 9.24 21.87
C LEU A 41 -24.52 8.53 23.14
N ARG A 42 -24.43 7.19 23.12
CA ARG A 42 -23.85 6.42 24.23
C ARG A 42 -22.35 6.72 24.38
N TYR A 43 -21.62 6.73 23.27
CA TYR A 43 -20.19 7.06 23.26
C TYR A 43 -19.94 8.47 23.78
N LEU A 44 -20.77 9.45 23.40
CA LEU A 44 -20.70 10.81 23.94
C LEU A 44 -20.93 10.85 25.45
N ARG A 45 -21.96 10.15 25.95
CA ARG A 45 -22.25 10.08 27.38
C ARG A 45 -21.06 9.51 28.16
N ASP A 46 -20.54 8.38 27.70
CA ASP A 46 -19.45 7.68 28.36
C ASP A 46 -18.16 8.50 28.31
N PHE A 47 -17.90 9.19 27.19
CA PHE A 47 -16.80 10.13 27.05
C PHE A 47 -16.91 11.28 28.06
N CYS A 48 -18.07 11.91 28.18
CA CYS A 48 -18.31 12.97 29.17
C CYS A 48 -18.17 12.45 30.61
N PHE A 49 -18.68 11.26 30.90
CA PHE A 49 -18.53 10.61 32.21
C PHE A 49 -17.06 10.38 32.56
N ARG A 50 -16.26 9.87 31.61
CA ARG A 50 -14.85 9.56 31.81
C ARG A 50 -13.98 10.82 31.93
N THR A 51 -14.27 11.85 31.16
CA THR A 51 -13.46 13.09 31.10
C THR A 51 -13.92 14.16 32.09
N GLY A 52 -15.14 14.05 32.63
CA GLY A 52 -15.78 15.08 33.45
C GLY A 52 -16.20 16.33 32.68
N LYS A 53 -16.02 16.37 31.35
CA LYS A 53 -16.39 17.50 30.50
C LYS A 53 -17.90 17.54 30.29
N SER A 54 -18.48 18.73 30.29
CA SER A 54 -19.88 18.89 29.92
C SER A 54 -20.03 18.91 28.41
N GLN A 55 -21.20 18.49 27.91
CA GLN A 55 -21.50 18.58 26.48
C GLN A 55 -21.44 20.04 25.98
N THR A 56 -21.82 21.01 26.83
CA THR A 56 -21.77 22.43 26.49
C THR A 56 -20.34 22.94 26.26
N ASP A 57 -19.38 22.49 27.07
CA ASP A 57 -17.97 22.88 26.90
C ASP A 57 -17.39 22.31 25.60
N LEU A 58 -17.82 21.10 25.22
CA LEU A 58 -17.38 20.49 23.95
C LEU A 58 -18.06 21.14 22.75
N THR A 59 -19.33 21.54 22.89
CA THR A 59 -20.07 22.25 21.83
C THR A 59 -19.41 23.60 21.51
N SER A 60 -18.96 24.36 22.50
CA SER A 60 -18.35 25.68 22.27
C SER A 60 -17.09 25.61 21.42
N ILE A 61 -16.29 24.53 21.54
CA ILE A 61 -15.10 24.30 20.70
C ILE A 61 -15.48 24.22 19.22
N ILE A 62 -16.59 23.54 18.91
CA ILE A 62 -17.07 23.40 17.53
C ILE A 62 -17.72 24.68 17.03
N GLU A 63 -18.45 25.39 17.90
CA GLU A 63 -19.05 26.71 17.59
C GLU A 63 -17.99 27.72 17.15
N GLU A 64 -16.87 27.81 17.87
CA GLU A 64 -15.76 28.73 17.55
C GLU A 64 -15.12 28.46 16.18
N ASN A 65 -15.21 27.23 15.69
CA ASN A 65 -14.60 26.80 14.43
C ASN A 65 -15.62 26.44 13.34
N GLU A 66 -16.92 26.70 13.53
CA GLU A 66 -17.99 26.25 12.62
C GLU A 66 -17.69 26.65 11.16
N ASP A 67 -17.36 27.92 10.92
CA ASP A 67 -17.07 28.42 9.59
C ASP A 67 -15.89 27.68 8.96
N LYS A 68 -14.77 27.53 9.69
CA LYS A 68 -13.59 26.81 9.18
C LYS A 68 -13.94 25.37 8.82
N ILE A 69 -14.74 24.69 9.65
CA ILE A 69 -15.18 23.31 9.43
C ILE A 69 -16.07 23.24 8.19
N ARG A 70 -17.01 24.16 8.00
CA ARG A 70 -17.88 24.21 6.80
C ARG A 70 -17.07 24.42 5.52
N HIS A 71 -16.07 25.30 5.53
CA HIS A 71 -15.19 25.54 4.38
C HIS A 71 -14.31 24.34 4.01
N CYS A 72 -14.20 23.32 4.86
CA CYS A 72 -13.52 22.08 4.52
C CYS A 72 -14.33 21.17 3.58
N TYR A 73 -15.63 21.43 3.39
CA TYR A 73 -16.51 20.68 2.48
C TYR A 73 -16.73 21.44 1.18
N ALA A 74 -16.67 20.73 0.05
CA ALA A 74 -16.93 21.33 -1.26
C ALA A 74 -18.41 21.68 -1.49
N GLU A 75 -19.32 20.97 -0.81
CA GLU A 75 -20.77 21.22 -0.86
C GLU A 75 -21.21 21.96 0.40
N THR A 76 -22.01 23.02 0.22
CA THR A 76 -22.63 23.75 1.34
C THR A 76 -23.69 22.87 1.99
N SER A 77 -23.53 22.61 3.29
CA SER A 77 -24.53 21.88 4.07
C SER A 77 -25.78 22.72 4.30
N GLU A 78 -26.95 22.16 3.99
CA GLU A 78 -28.28 22.77 4.26
C GLU A 78 -28.67 22.72 5.75
N LEU A 79 -27.85 22.10 6.60
CA LEU A 79 -28.12 22.00 8.04
C LEU A 79 -28.00 23.37 8.72
N SER A 80 -28.95 23.66 9.61
CA SER A 80 -28.84 24.81 10.51
C SER A 80 -27.55 24.74 11.34
N SER A 81 -27.04 25.88 11.81
CA SER A 81 -25.81 25.95 12.62
C SER A 81 -25.85 24.98 13.80
N LYS A 82 -26.95 25.03 14.59
CA LYS A 82 -27.17 24.11 15.71
C LYS A 82 -27.15 22.63 15.32
N GLU A 83 -27.77 22.25 14.20
CA GLU A 83 -27.77 20.85 13.76
C GLU A 83 -26.39 20.40 13.27
N PHE A 84 -25.70 21.28 12.54
CA PHE A 84 -24.36 21.01 12.04
C PHE A 84 -23.35 20.83 13.17
N ILE A 85 -23.33 21.75 14.15
CA ILE A 85 -22.45 21.68 15.31
C ILE A 85 -22.69 20.37 16.09
N ASN A 86 -23.95 20.04 16.38
CA ASN A 86 -24.28 18.81 17.11
C ASN A 86 -23.84 17.56 16.37
N MET A 87 -24.00 17.53 15.03
CA MET A 87 -23.53 16.42 14.20
C MET A 87 -21.99 16.30 14.26
N ILE A 88 -21.27 17.40 14.06
CA ILE A 88 -19.79 17.40 14.08
C ILE A 88 -19.27 16.95 15.45
N LEU A 89 -19.85 17.48 16.53
CA LEU A 89 -19.48 17.09 17.90
C LEU A 89 -19.71 15.59 18.13
N LEU A 90 -20.91 15.10 17.81
CA LEU A 90 -21.30 13.72 18.05
C LEU A 90 -20.42 12.75 17.25
N ASP A 91 -20.15 13.05 15.99
CA ASP A 91 -19.33 12.24 15.10
C ASP A 91 -17.84 12.28 15.51
N GLY A 92 -17.33 13.45 15.91
CA GLY A 92 -15.95 13.63 16.36
C GLY A 92 -15.67 12.88 17.66
N ILE A 93 -16.55 13.02 18.66
CA ILE A 93 -16.45 12.30 19.93
C ILE A 93 -16.61 10.79 19.73
N PHE A 94 -17.52 10.36 18.84
CA PHE A 94 -17.64 8.94 18.51
C PHE A 94 -16.32 8.36 18.00
N ILE A 95 -15.63 9.04 17.08
CA ILE A 95 -14.33 8.59 16.54
C ILE A 95 -13.27 8.54 17.63
N ILE A 96 -13.13 9.61 18.43
CA ILE A 96 -12.13 9.69 19.50
C ILE A 96 -12.37 8.58 20.53
N GLU A 97 -13.61 8.44 21.00
CA GLU A 97 -13.98 7.44 21.99
C GLU A 97 -13.78 6.02 21.45
N LEU A 98 -14.12 5.76 20.19
CA LEU A 98 -13.89 4.48 19.54
C LEU A 98 -12.41 4.11 19.53
N PHE A 99 -11.52 5.05 19.20
CA PHE A 99 -10.08 4.79 19.22
C PHE A 99 -9.53 4.59 20.63
N LEU A 100 -9.98 5.39 21.60
CA LEU A 100 -9.55 5.24 22.99
C LEU A 100 -10.00 3.91 23.60
N ARG A 101 -11.20 3.43 23.28
CA ARG A 101 -11.64 2.10 23.71
C ARG A 101 -10.89 0.98 23.02
N THR A 102 -10.50 1.16 21.76
CA THR A 102 -9.77 0.14 20.98
C THR A 102 -8.33 -0.02 21.47
N SER A 103 -7.72 1.02 22.04
CA SER A 103 -6.36 0.98 22.59
C SER A 103 -6.28 0.46 24.04
N GLY A 104 -7.42 0.28 24.71
CA GLY A 104 -7.55 -0.29 26.06
C GLY A 104 -7.27 -1.80 26.13
N ASN A 105 -7.45 -2.40 27.31
CA ASN A 105 -7.23 -3.83 27.50
C ASN A 105 -8.40 -4.63 26.90
N ALA A 106 -8.11 -5.83 26.37
CA ALA A 106 -9.12 -6.70 25.76
C ALA A 106 -10.30 -7.07 26.68
N GLY A 107 -10.10 -7.02 28.00
CA GLY A 107 -11.14 -7.27 29.01
C GLY A 107 -12.19 -6.16 29.14
N ASP A 108 -11.89 -4.95 28.68
CA ASP A 108 -12.81 -3.80 28.74
C ASP A 108 -13.87 -3.84 27.61
N HIS A 109 -13.77 -4.81 26.68
CA HIS A 109 -14.65 -4.93 25.52
C HIS A 109 -15.90 -5.78 25.76
N GLU A 110 -16.04 -6.46 26.91
CA GLU A 110 -17.14 -7.43 27.11
C GLU A 110 -18.53 -6.77 27.05
N ASP A 111 -18.62 -5.51 27.51
CA ASP A 111 -19.87 -4.75 27.57
C ASP A 111 -20.09 -3.82 26.35
N ASP A 112 -19.09 -3.66 25.48
CA ASP A 112 -19.18 -2.75 24.34
C ASP A 112 -19.87 -3.41 23.12
N TYR A 113 -20.98 -2.81 22.68
CA TYR A 113 -21.79 -3.33 21.57
C TYR A 113 -21.01 -3.43 20.24
N ILE A 114 -20.14 -2.45 19.97
CA ILE A 114 -19.36 -2.38 18.74
C ILE A 114 -18.14 -3.29 18.85
N LEU A 115 -17.35 -3.13 19.92
CA LEU A 115 -16.05 -3.79 20.03
C LEU A 115 -16.14 -5.30 20.24
N ARG A 116 -17.25 -5.79 20.81
CA ARG A 116 -17.52 -7.23 20.96
C ARG A 116 -17.85 -7.93 19.64
N LYS A 117 -18.16 -7.19 18.57
CA LYS A 117 -18.60 -7.75 17.28
C LYS A 117 -17.56 -7.50 16.20
N PRO A 118 -16.70 -8.49 15.84
CA PRO A 118 -15.64 -8.30 14.85
C PRO A 118 -16.12 -7.71 13.53
N TRP A 119 -17.21 -8.25 12.96
CA TRP A 119 -17.78 -7.75 11.70
C TRP A 119 -18.26 -6.29 11.76
N LEU A 120 -18.67 -5.81 12.94
CA LEU A 120 -19.13 -4.43 13.14
C LEU A 120 -17.92 -3.50 13.24
N ARG A 121 -16.83 -3.93 13.90
CA ARG A 121 -15.57 -3.19 13.93
C ARG A 121 -15.00 -3.00 12.53
N GLU A 122 -14.86 -4.09 11.77
CA GLU A 122 -14.35 -4.07 10.39
C GLU A 122 -15.20 -3.16 9.49
N GLY A 123 -16.53 -3.28 9.59
CA GLY A 123 -17.42 -2.44 8.81
C GLY A 123 -17.36 -0.94 9.18
N ILE A 124 -17.21 -0.62 10.46
CA ILE A 124 -17.02 0.78 10.91
C ILE A 124 -15.66 1.30 10.44
N GLN A 125 -14.59 0.52 10.55
CA GLN A 125 -13.27 0.90 10.02
C GLN A 125 -13.33 1.22 8.53
N HIS A 126 -14.05 0.41 7.75
CA HIS A 126 -14.31 0.70 6.33
C HIS A 126 -15.06 2.03 6.15
N ASP A 127 -16.15 2.26 6.89
CA ASP A 127 -16.90 3.52 6.78
C ASP A 127 -16.08 4.75 7.19
N LEU A 128 -15.13 4.60 8.13
CA LEU A 128 -14.23 5.67 8.57
C LEU A 128 -13.13 6.03 7.56
N ILE A 129 -12.89 5.22 6.53
CA ILE A 129 -11.92 5.54 5.47
C ILE A 129 -12.57 6.01 4.17
N VAL A 130 -13.90 5.92 4.05
CA VAL A 130 -14.63 6.39 2.86
C VAL A 130 -14.53 7.92 2.75
N PRO A 131 -14.02 8.49 1.63
CA PRO A 131 -13.84 9.94 1.46
C PRO A 131 -15.13 10.77 1.57
N GLU A 132 -16.29 10.17 1.28
CA GLU A 132 -17.62 10.81 1.42
C GLU A 132 -18.17 10.77 2.85
N ASN A 133 -17.44 10.18 3.80
CA ASN A 133 -17.86 9.92 5.17
C ASN A 133 -16.78 10.35 6.16
N GLN A 134 -16.38 11.62 6.10
CA GLN A 134 -15.21 12.15 6.80
C GLN A 134 -15.55 13.42 7.60
N LEU A 135 -14.76 13.66 8.64
CA LEU A 135 -14.63 14.97 9.29
C LEU A 135 -13.25 15.58 8.97
N PRO A 136 -13.12 16.92 9.01
CA PRO A 136 -11.80 17.53 8.98
C PRO A 136 -11.02 17.08 10.22
N PHE A 137 -9.75 16.70 10.05
CA PHE A 137 -8.93 16.15 11.12
C PHE A 137 -8.75 17.14 12.29
N LEU A 138 -8.75 18.46 12.00
CA LEU A 138 -8.70 19.53 13.00
C LEU A 138 -9.79 19.39 14.08
N VAL A 139 -10.98 18.86 13.74
CA VAL A 139 -12.05 18.63 14.73
C VAL A 139 -11.61 17.63 15.77
N LEU A 140 -10.91 16.57 15.34
CA LEU A 140 -10.40 15.54 16.24
C LEU A 140 -9.25 16.10 17.08
N GLU A 141 -8.35 16.89 16.48
CA GLU A 141 -7.24 17.56 17.17
C GLU A 141 -7.73 18.52 18.26
N ASP A 142 -8.68 19.41 17.93
CA ASP A 142 -9.22 20.41 18.85
C ASP A 142 -9.95 19.75 20.02
N LEU A 143 -10.86 18.80 19.74
CA LEU A 143 -11.58 18.06 20.77
C LEU A 143 -10.63 17.26 21.67
N TYR A 144 -9.64 16.57 21.09
CA TYR A 144 -8.71 15.75 21.85
C TYR A 144 -7.76 16.59 22.71
N THR A 145 -7.25 17.71 22.18
CA THR A 145 -6.37 18.63 22.90
C THR A 145 -7.09 19.27 24.09
N SER A 146 -8.38 19.60 23.94
CA SER A 146 -9.21 20.15 25.02
C SER A 146 -9.34 19.20 26.23
N VAL A 147 -9.18 17.90 26.01
CA VAL A 147 -9.19 16.87 27.05
C VAL A 147 -7.81 16.65 27.65
N LEU A 148 -6.75 16.67 26.83
CA LEU A 148 -5.38 16.51 27.32
C LEU A 148 -4.88 17.71 28.15
N GLY A 149 -5.32 18.93 27.81
CA GLY A 149 -4.88 20.17 28.47
C GLY A 149 -5.17 20.25 29.97
N ASP A 150 -6.16 19.49 30.48
CA ASP A 150 -6.57 19.49 31.89
C ASP A 150 -5.97 18.34 32.72
N SER A 151 -5.23 17.42 32.11
CA SER A 151 -4.80 16.17 32.76
C SER A 151 -3.52 16.32 33.59
N SER A 152 -3.64 16.87 34.80
CA SER A 152 -2.62 16.76 35.86
C SER A 152 -2.81 15.55 36.79
N SER A 153 -3.85 14.71 36.61
CA SER A 153 -4.16 13.66 37.60
C SER A 153 -4.63 12.28 37.12
N CYS A 154 -4.73 11.98 35.82
CA CYS A 154 -5.21 10.67 35.36
C CYS A 154 -4.29 9.99 34.35
N ASP A 155 -4.25 8.64 34.41
CA ASP A 155 -3.35 7.68 33.75
C ASP A 155 -3.46 7.65 32.19
N HIS A 156 -3.80 8.78 31.56
CA HIS A 156 -3.95 8.98 30.11
C HIS A 156 -2.62 8.91 29.32
N ARG A 157 -1.49 8.72 30.02
CA ARG A 157 -0.14 8.74 29.44
C ARG A 157 0.17 7.52 28.57
N LYS A 158 -0.58 6.42 28.73
CA LYS A 158 -0.43 5.20 27.91
C LYS A 158 -1.29 5.23 26.63
N GLU A 159 -2.51 5.75 26.70
CA GLU A 159 -3.48 5.75 25.58
C GLU A 159 -3.19 6.86 24.57
N GLY A 160 -2.77 8.05 25.03
CA GLY A 160 -2.34 9.14 24.14
C GLY A 160 -1.02 8.89 23.41
N LYS A 161 -0.34 7.77 23.71
CA LYS A 161 0.92 7.38 23.09
C LYS A 161 0.72 6.85 21.67
N GLN A 162 -0.40 6.17 21.38
CA GLN A 162 -0.69 5.63 20.03
C GLN A 162 -1.15 6.71 19.05
N ILE A 163 -1.98 7.66 19.49
CA ILE A 163 -2.37 8.82 18.65
C ILE A 163 -1.12 9.67 18.33
N LYS A 164 -0.23 9.89 19.31
CA LYS A 164 1.06 10.56 19.10
C LYS A 164 2.05 9.72 18.28
N GLU A 165 2.05 8.40 18.37
CA GLU A 165 2.87 7.53 17.50
C GLU A 165 2.44 7.62 16.03
N HIS A 166 1.15 7.84 15.76
CA HIS A 166 0.63 8.09 14.42
C HIS A 166 0.88 9.53 13.93
N GLU A 167 0.81 10.56 14.80
CA GLU A 167 1.26 11.94 14.47
C GLU A 167 2.77 12.01 14.22
N ASN A 168 3.59 11.32 15.02
CA ASN A 168 5.04 11.25 14.84
C ASN A 168 5.47 10.49 13.57
N ALA A 169 4.53 9.78 12.93
CA ALA A 169 4.72 9.16 11.62
C ALA A 169 4.31 10.07 10.44
N VAL A 170 3.77 11.27 10.71
CA VAL A 170 3.49 12.23 9.64
C VAL A 170 4.80 12.95 9.29
N PRO A 171 5.22 12.98 8.01
CA PRO A 171 6.43 13.71 7.59
C PRO A 171 6.36 15.19 7.99
N GLU A 172 7.48 15.73 8.46
CA GLU A 172 7.63 17.13 8.86
C GLU A 172 7.02 18.09 7.81
N GLY A 173 6.08 18.93 8.26
CA GLY A 173 5.44 19.95 7.41
C GLY A 173 4.21 19.51 6.60
N LYS A 174 3.75 18.26 6.70
CA LYS A 174 2.46 17.82 6.09
C LYS A 174 1.34 17.81 7.13
N GLN A 175 0.22 18.46 6.83
CA GLN A 175 -0.99 18.44 7.67
C GLN A 175 -1.97 17.38 7.15
N VAL A 176 -2.44 16.52 8.05
CA VAL A 176 -3.46 15.50 7.75
C VAL A 176 -4.82 16.18 7.63
N LYS A 177 -5.54 15.96 6.52
CA LYS A 177 -6.84 16.62 6.31
C LYS A 177 -8.02 15.86 6.92
N HIS A 178 -7.99 14.54 6.93
CA HIS A 178 -9.02 13.63 7.45
C HIS A 178 -8.47 12.19 7.56
N LEU A 179 -9.25 11.23 8.07
CA LEU A 179 -8.77 9.86 8.36
C LEU A 179 -8.27 9.10 7.12
N THR A 180 -8.93 9.21 5.96
CA THR A 180 -8.40 8.61 4.72
C THR A 180 -7.03 9.16 4.33
N ASP A 181 -6.80 10.46 4.59
CA ASP A 181 -5.52 11.11 4.28
C ASP A 181 -4.43 10.74 5.29
N LEU A 182 -4.81 10.47 6.54
CA LEU A 182 -3.93 9.85 7.54
C LEU A 182 -3.45 8.48 7.03
N LEU A 183 -4.37 7.64 6.55
CA LEU A 183 -4.05 6.32 6.02
C LEU A 183 -3.16 6.41 4.77
N ARG A 184 -3.44 7.34 3.86
CA ARG A 184 -2.59 7.63 2.70
C ARG A 184 -1.17 8.00 3.15
N THR A 185 -1.05 8.87 4.15
CA THR A 185 0.25 9.31 4.68
C THR A 185 1.03 8.16 5.30
N TYR A 186 0.35 7.27 6.04
CA TYR A 186 0.94 6.06 6.60
C TYR A 186 1.58 5.17 5.52
N TYR A 187 0.90 4.95 4.40
CA TYR A 187 1.49 4.20 3.29
C TYR A 187 2.62 4.95 2.56
N ASN A 188 2.60 6.28 2.57
CA ASN A 188 3.54 7.15 1.85
C ASN A 188 4.78 7.59 2.65
N LEU A 189 5.03 7.01 3.83
CA LEU A 189 6.21 7.27 4.66
C LEU A 189 7.55 7.18 3.88
N PRO A 190 8.55 8.02 4.19
CA PRO A 190 9.46 8.60 3.19
C PRO A 190 10.60 7.66 2.80
N HIS A 191 10.49 7.02 1.63
CA HIS A 191 11.64 6.35 1.00
C HIS A 191 11.80 6.59 -0.51
N GLN A 192 11.01 7.48 -1.13
CA GLN A 192 11.17 7.79 -2.55
C GLN A 192 11.39 9.28 -2.79
N SER A 193 12.60 9.60 -3.26
CA SER A 193 12.92 10.93 -3.80
C SER A 193 12.05 11.20 -5.02
N SER A 194 11.25 12.25 -4.93
CA SER A 194 10.40 12.78 -5.99
C SER A 194 11.21 13.20 -7.21
N ASN A 195 11.40 12.28 -8.15
CA ASN A 195 11.67 12.64 -9.54
C ASN A 195 10.48 12.15 -10.37
N SER A 196 9.39 12.92 -10.34
CA SER A 196 8.24 12.75 -11.24
C SER A 196 8.66 13.19 -12.65
N GLY A 197 9.45 12.36 -13.33
CA GLY A 197 9.73 12.54 -14.75
C GLY A 197 8.44 12.35 -15.55
N LYS A 198 8.19 13.23 -16.53
CA LYS A 198 7.14 13.01 -17.53
C LYS A 198 7.31 11.62 -18.11
N THR A 199 6.29 10.78 -17.97
CA THR A 199 6.35 9.41 -18.45
C THR A 199 5.21 9.09 -19.39
N GLN A 200 5.61 8.51 -20.52
CA GLN A 200 4.78 7.86 -21.50
C GLN A 200 4.15 6.64 -20.82
N ARG A 201 2.85 6.37 -21.01
CA ARG A 201 2.25 5.11 -20.55
C ARG A 201 3.07 3.93 -21.09
N PHE A 202 3.76 3.22 -20.21
CA PHE A 202 4.56 2.07 -20.60
C PHE A 202 3.66 0.84 -20.66
N TYR A 203 3.02 0.62 -21.80
CA TYR A 203 2.18 -0.55 -22.05
C TYR A 203 2.98 -1.87 -22.21
N GLU A 204 4.26 -1.91 -21.83
CA GLU A 204 5.17 -3.04 -22.04
C GLU A 204 6.10 -3.25 -20.83
N VAL A 205 5.50 -3.43 -19.66
CA VAL A 205 6.21 -4.08 -18.54
C VAL A 205 5.85 -5.56 -18.57
N CYS A 206 6.80 -6.40 -18.16
CA CYS A 206 6.65 -7.85 -18.20
C CYS A 206 6.14 -8.35 -16.85
N SER A 207 5.22 -9.31 -16.90
CA SER A 207 4.66 -9.94 -15.72
C SER A 207 5.74 -10.67 -14.90
N ALA A 208 5.42 -11.03 -13.65
CA ALA A 208 6.35 -11.61 -12.69
C ALA A 208 7.03 -12.86 -13.25
N THR A 209 6.25 -13.75 -13.86
CA THR A 209 6.75 -14.98 -14.48
C THR A 209 7.70 -14.70 -15.64
N LYS A 210 7.36 -13.75 -16.53
CA LYS A 210 8.23 -13.33 -17.64
C LYS A 210 9.54 -12.68 -17.16
N LEU A 211 9.50 -11.94 -16.07
CA LEU A 211 10.70 -11.35 -15.46
C LEU A 211 11.59 -12.42 -14.81
N ASP A 212 10.99 -13.42 -14.15
CA ASP A 212 11.73 -14.58 -13.65
C ASP A 212 12.38 -15.38 -14.80
N GLU A 213 11.68 -15.48 -15.94
CA GLU A 213 12.20 -16.11 -17.18
C GLU A 213 13.50 -15.54 -17.70
N VAL A 214 13.70 -14.22 -17.52
CA VAL A 214 14.93 -13.53 -17.92
C VAL A 214 15.94 -13.40 -16.77
N GLY A 215 15.69 -14.05 -15.64
CA GLY A 215 16.65 -14.18 -14.54
C GLY A 215 16.51 -13.12 -13.43
N VAL A 216 15.43 -12.34 -13.40
CA VAL A 216 15.14 -11.45 -12.27
C VAL A 216 14.72 -12.27 -11.06
N LYS A 217 15.47 -12.16 -9.96
CA LYS A 217 15.14 -12.85 -8.71
C LYS A 217 14.16 -12.03 -7.89
N PHE A 218 12.96 -12.56 -7.66
CA PHE A 218 11.96 -11.95 -6.79
C PHE A 218 12.29 -12.23 -5.33
N LYS A 219 12.32 -11.17 -4.51
CA LYS A 219 12.66 -11.22 -3.09
C LYS A 219 11.61 -10.49 -2.28
N LEU A 220 11.24 -11.08 -1.15
CA LEU A 220 10.44 -10.40 -0.14
C LEU A 220 11.30 -9.30 0.52
N ALA A 221 10.79 -8.06 0.53
CA ALA A 221 11.46 -6.96 1.23
C ALA A 221 11.40 -7.16 2.76
N PRO A 222 12.34 -6.57 3.53
CA PRO A 222 12.32 -6.68 5.00
C PRO A 222 11.00 -6.19 5.61
N ASP A 223 10.58 -6.77 6.75
CA ASP A 223 9.27 -6.42 7.38
C ASP A 223 9.14 -4.94 7.79
N ARG A 224 10.27 -4.22 7.92
CA ARG A 224 10.29 -2.77 8.21
C ARG A 224 10.08 -1.88 6.98
N SER A 225 10.03 -2.46 5.78
CA SER A 225 9.81 -1.72 4.54
C SER A 225 8.34 -1.33 4.41
N GLY A 226 8.07 -0.09 3.99
CA GLY A 226 6.71 0.35 3.71
C GLY A 226 6.13 -0.42 2.52
N LEU A 227 4.80 -0.53 2.44
CA LEU A 227 4.12 -1.28 1.36
C LEU A 227 4.56 -0.83 -0.04
N LEU A 228 4.91 0.45 -0.19
CA LEU A 228 5.30 1.08 -1.44
C LEU A 228 6.80 0.93 -1.76
N ASP A 229 7.60 0.27 -0.93
CA ASP A 229 9.07 0.18 -1.11
C ASP A 229 9.51 -0.90 -2.10
N ILE A 230 9.06 -0.82 -3.34
CA ILE A 230 9.51 -1.71 -4.42
C ILE A 230 10.86 -1.22 -4.97
N LYS A 231 11.86 -2.11 -5.01
CA LYS A 231 13.22 -1.79 -5.47
C LYS A 231 13.73 -2.80 -6.48
N PHE A 232 14.23 -2.32 -7.61
CA PHE A 232 14.98 -3.15 -8.55
C PHE A 232 16.49 -2.93 -8.40
N ASN A 233 17.19 -4.00 -8.04
CA ASN A 233 18.61 -4.01 -7.79
C ASN A 233 19.35 -4.72 -8.93
N LYS A 234 20.07 -3.94 -9.75
CA LYS A 234 21.00 -4.45 -10.78
C LYS A 234 22.33 -3.70 -10.70
N LYS A 235 23.44 -4.42 -10.64
CA LYS A 235 24.78 -3.80 -10.64
C LYS A 235 25.12 -3.32 -12.05
N ARG A 236 25.65 -2.10 -12.18
CA ARG A 236 26.06 -1.51 -13.48
C ARG A 236 27.07 -2.38 -14.25
N CYS A 237 27.93 -3.12 -13.56
CA CYS A 237 28.89 -4.01 -14.22
C CYS A 237 28.21 -5.13 -15.03
N LEU A 238 26.97 -5.50 -14.69
CA LEU A 238 26.20 -6.50 -15.40
C LEU A 238 25.70 -6.00 -16.75
N ASP A 239 25.67 -4.69 -16.99
CA ASP A 239 25.32 -4.15 -18.31
C ASP A 239 26.43 -4.44 -19.33
N ARG A 240 27.68 -4.56 -18.87
CA ARG A 240 28.84 -4.91 -19.71
C ARG A 240 29.19 -6.39 -19.68
N CYS A 241 29.06 -7.02 -18.51
CA CYS A 241 29.42 -8.42 -18.29
C CYS A 241 28.29 -9.18 -17.58
N PRO A 242 27.21 -9.55 -18.30
CA PRO A 242 26.02 -10.19 -17.72
C PRO A 242 26.30 -11.54 -17.02
N TRP A 243 27.31 -12.28 -17.49
CA TRP A 243 27.72 -13.57 -16.93
C TRP A 243 28.29 -13.49 -15.50
N LEU A 244 28.65 -12.28 -15.04
CA LEU A 244 29.06 -11.99 -13.65
C LEU A 244 27.89 -11.91 -12.68
N ASN A 245 26.65 -12.17 -13.12
CA ASN A 245 25.52 -12.34 -12.20
C ASN A 245 25.66 -13.61 -11.33
N PHE A 246 26.61 -14.50 -11.67
CA PHE A 246 26.90 -15.77 -11.02
C PHE A 246 25.70 -16.71 -10.87
N SER A 247 24.63 -16.50 -11.63
CA SER A 247 23.39 -17.25 -11.44
C SER A 247 23.55 -18.72 -11.83
N TRP A 248 24.22 -18.96 -12.97
CA TRP A 248 24.63 -20.29 -13.42
C TRP A 248 25.54 -21.02 -12.41
N LEU A 249 26.47 -20.29 -11.78
CA LEU A 249 27.39 -20.85 -10.80
C LEU A 249 26.65 -21.27 -9.52
N LEU A 250 25.74 -20.42 -9.03
CA LEU A 250 24.93 -20.67 -7.85
C LEU A 250 23.89 -21.79 -8.07
N ALA A 251 23.43 -21.99 -9.30
CA ALA A 251 22.56 -23.10 -9.66
C ALA A 251 23.30 -24.45 -9.60
N CYS A 252 24.51 -24.53 -10.16
CA CYS A 252 25.35 -25.73 -10.11
C CYS A 252 25.90 -26.03 -8.71
N PHE A 253 26.18 -24.99 -7.92
CA PHE A 253 26.77 -25.12 -6.58
C PHE A 253 25.94 -24.36 -5.54
N PRO A 254 24.81 -24.93 -5.08
CA PRO A 254 23.96 -24.28 -4.10
C PRO A 254 24.69 -23.92 -2.79
N CYS A 255 25.75 -24.65 -2.43
CA CYS A 255 26.58 -24.36 -1.25
C CYS A 255 27.27 -22.98 -1.31
N LEU A 256 27.46 -22.40 -2.51
CA LEU A 256 28.04 -21.08 -2.69
C LEU A 256 27.08 -19.94 -2.34
N LYS A 257 25.78 -20.22 -2.16
CA LYS A 257 24.78 -19.25 -1.67
C LYS A 257 25.13 -18.67 -0.30
N ARG A 258 25.95 -19.37 0.50
CA ARG A 258 26.49 -18.85 1.76
C ARG A 258 27.31 -17.56 1.59
N PHE A 259 27.83 -17.30 0.39
CA PHE A 259 28.56 -16.09 0.07
C PHE A 259 27.60 -15.03 -0.47
N ALA A 260 27.11 -14.17 0.44
CA ALA A 260 26.14 -13.12 0.11
C ALA A 260 26.57 -12.18 -1.03
N CYS A 261 27.88 -12.04 -1.28
CA CYS A 261 28.39 -11.24 -2.40
C CYS A 261 27.96 -11.80 -3.77
N LEU A 262 27.90 -13.14 -3.92
CA LEU A 262 27.49 -13.79 -5.17
C LEU A 262 25.98 -13.63 -5.39
N GLU A 263 25.17 -13.83 -4.36
CA GLU A 263 23.72 -13.64 -4.45
C GLU A 263 23.33 -12.18 -4.75
N ARG A 264 24.11 -11.21 -4.24
CA ARG A 264 23.89 -9.78 -4.50
C ARG A 264 24.22 -9.36 -5.93
N MET A 265 24.94 -10.19 -6.68
CA MET A 265 25.21 -9.95 -8.10
C MET A 265 24.02 -10.34 -8.98
N GLN A 266 23.06 -11.13 -8.49
CA GLN A 266 21.88 -11.46 -9.26
C GLN A 266 20.93 -10.24 -9.34
N PRO A 267 20.45 -9.88 -10.56
CA PRO A 267 19.38 -8.90 -10.69
C PRO A 267 18.18 -9.32 -9.84
N SER A 268 17.67 -8.42 -9.00
CA SER A 268 16.58 -8.76 -8.10
C SER A 268 15.54 -7.66 -7.97
N LEU A 269 14.29 -8.06 -7.85
CA LEU A 269 13.16 -7.19 -7.57
C LEU A 269 12.68 -7.48 -6.15
N GLU A 270 12.89 -6.52 -5.26
CA GLU A 270 12.44 -6.56 -3.87
C GLU A 270 11.06 -5.93 -3.78
N ILE A 271 10.09 -6.71 -3.30
CA ILE A 271 8.68 -6.29 -3.18
C ILE A 271 8.24 -6.53 -1.72
N PRO A 272 7.69 -5.51 -1.04
CA PRO A 272 7.06 -5.68 0.27
C PRO A 272 5.90 -6.67 0.23
N ARG A 273 5.61 -7.30 1.38
CA ARG A 273 4.51 -8.24 1.47
C ARG A 273 3.17 -7.52 1.20
N LEU A 274 2.39 -8.06 0.27
CA LEU A 274 1.02 -7.65 0.01
C LEU A 274 0.06 -8.71 0.52
N VAL A 275 -0.92 -8.29 1.32
CA VAL A 275 -2.02 -9.14 1.78
C VAL A 275 -3.27 -8.78 0.99
N ILE A 276 -3.85 -9.76 0.29
CA ILE A 276 -5.04 -9.57 -0.53
C ILE A 276 -6.21 -10.27 0.16
N GLU A 277 -7.11 -9.48 0.73
CA GLU A 277 -8.31 -9.91 1.45
C GLU A 277 -9.52 -9.09 0.98
N ASP A 278 -10.73 -9.47 1.41
CA ASP A 278 -11.97 -8.81 1.01
C ASP A 278 -11.98 -7.30 1.29
N VAL A 279 -11.36 -6.88 2.40
CA VAL A 279 -11.28 -5.46 2.81
C VAL A 279 -10.27 -4.65 1.99
N THR A 280 -9.32 -5.30 1.33
CA THR A 280 -8.21 -4.64 0.62
C THR A 280 -8.73 -3.76 -0.53
N GLU A 281 -9.82 -4.16 -1.22
CA GLU A 281 -10.37 -3.36 -2.34
C GLU A 281 -10.82 -1.98 -1.87
N GLY A 282 -11.58 -1.95 -0.78
CA GLY A 282 -12.12 -0.72 -0.21
C GLY A 282 -11.02 0.21 0.22
N ILE A 283 -10.01 -0.30 0.92
CA ILE A 283 -8.86 0.50 1.35
C ILE A 283 -8.15 1.12 0.15
N PHE A 284 -7.77 0.30 -0.83
CA PHE A 284 -6.95 0.74 -1.96
C PHE A 284 -7.70 1.74 -2.82
N ARG A 285 -8.95 1.45 -3.20
CA ARG A 285 -9.74 2.34 -4.05
C ARG A 285 -10.12 3.66 -3.39
N ASN A 286 -10.31 3.69 -2.06
CA ASN A 286 -10.58 4.93 -1.34
C ASN A 286 -9.33 5.83 -1.28
N ILE A 287 -8.14 5.25 -1.07
CA ILE A 287 -6.86 5.99 -1.13
C ILE A 287 -6.60 6.49 -2.55
N MET A 288 -6.76 5.65 -3.57
CA MET A 288 -6.54 6.04 -4.97
C MET A 288 -7.52 7.12 -5.44
N ALA A 289 -8.78 7.07 -4.97
CA ALA A 289 -9.75 8.13 -5.23
C ALA A 289 -9.33 9.45 -4.58
N LEU A 290 -8.83 9.40 -3.34
CA LEU A 290 -8.29 10.57 -2.64
C LEU A 290 -7.11 11.18 -3.41
N GLU A 291 -6.14 10.36 -3.82
CA GLU A 291 -4.97 10.82 -4.57
C GLU A 291 -5.33 11.48 -5.90
N GLN A 292 -6.18 10.84 -6.71
CA GLN A 292 -6.61 11.41 -7.99
C GLN A 292 -7.33 12.75 -7.84
N CYS A 293 -8.09 12.93 -6.76
CA CYS A 293 -8.89 14.12 -6.55
C CYS A 293 -8.12 15.27 -5.90
N HIS A 294 -7.23 14.96 -4.96
CA HIS A 294 -6.63 15.98 -4.08
C HIS A 294 -5.10 16.05 -4.16
N TYR A 295 -4.46 15.00 -4.69
CA TYR A 295 -3.00 14.87 -4.74
C TYR A 295 -2.50 14.36 -6.11
N PRO A 296 -2.94 14.92 -7.26
CA PRO A 296 -2.61 14.36 -8.58
C PRO A 296 -1.09 14.33 -8.87
N MET A 297 -0.30 15.19 -8.21
CA MET A 297 1.16 15.24 -8.34
C MET A 297 1.90 14.35 -7.32
N GLU A 298 1.20 13.82 -6.32
CA GLU A 298 1.73 12.95 -5.25
C GLU A 298 0.95 11.62 -5.18
N ALA A 299 0.54 11.10 -6.34
CA ALA A 299 -0.29 9.90 -6.49
C ALA A 299 0.53 8.59 -6.36
N HIS A 300 1.34 8.49 -5.30
CA HIS A 300 2.27 7.38 -5.07
C HIS A 300 1.56 6.03 -4.96
N PHE A 301 0.42 5.99 -4.27
CA PHE A 301 -0.35 4.77 -4.12
C PHE A 301 -0.96 4.33 -5.46
N CYS A 302 -1.42 5.27 -6.29
CA CYS A 302 -1.85 4.98 -7.65
C CYS A 302 -0.71 4.41 -8.50
N HIS A 303 0.50 5.01 -8.43
CA HIS A 303 1.67 4.51 -9.15
C HIS A 303 2.07 3.09 -8.70
N TYR A 304 1.90 2.77 -7.42
CA TYR A 304 2.14 1.44 -6.87
C TYR A 304 1.17 0.41 -7.43
N VAL A 305 -0.13 0.68 -7.39
CA VAL A 305 -1.15 -0.24 -7.92
C VAL A 305 -0.98 -0.44 -9.43
N MET A 306 -0.62 0.62 -10.18
CA MET A 306 -0.28 0.49 -11.60
C MET A 306 0.96 -0.40 -11.83
N LEU A 307 1.98 -0.32 -10.97
CA LEU A 307 3.14 -1.23 -11.06
C LEU A 307 2.76 -2.68 -10.74
N LEU A 308 1.85 -2.90 -9.78
CA LEU A 308 1.33 -4.24 -9.49
C LEU A 308 0.56 -4.83 -10.67
N ASP A 309 -0.32 -4.05 -11.30
CA ASP A 309 -1.07 -4.43 -12.51
C ASP A 309 -0.15 -4.83 -13.67
N TYR A 310 1.01 -4.20 -13.79
CA TYR A 310 2.04 -4.60 -14.75
C TYR A 310 2.77 -5.91 -14.40
N ILE A 311 3.04 -6.14 -13.10
CA ILE A 311 3.77 -7.31 -12.62
C ILE A 311 2.83 -8.53 -12.54
N ILE A 312 1.54 -8.32 -12.32
CA ILE A 312 0.54 -9.37 -12.07
C ILE A 312 -0.49 -9.32 -13.20
N ASP A 313 -0.31 -10.16 -14.21
CA ASP A 313 -1.23 -10.20 -15.36
C ASP A 313 -2.27 -11.32 -15.19
N ASN A 314 -1.84 -12.49 -14.72
CA ASN A 314 -2.68 -13.68 -14.61
C ASN A 314 -2.44 -14.49 -13.31
N GLU A 315 -3.20 -15.58 -13.15
CA GLU A 315 -3.15 -16.46 -11.97
C GLU A 315 -1.76 -17.06 -11.70
N LYS A 316 -0.93 -17.28 -12.74
CA LYS A 316 0.41 -17.85 -12.58
C LYS A 316 1.37 -16.84 -11.98
N ASP A 317 1.19 -15.56 -12.26
CA ASP A 317 1.97 -14.49 -11.63
C ASP A 317 1.62 -14.40 -10.14
N ILE A 318 0.33 -14.53 -9.79
CA ILE A 318 -0.09 -14.63 -8.39
C ILE A 318 0.51 -15.87 -7.73
N GLU A 319 0.35 -17.05 -8.33
CA GLU A 319 0.87 -18.31 -7.80
C GLU A 319 2.37 -18.22 -7.51
N PHE A 320 3.14 -17.72 -8.49
CA PHE A 320 4.57 -17.48 -8.35
C PHE A 320 4.88 -16.52 -7.20
N LEU A 321 4.18 -15.39 -7.07
CA LEU A 321 4.42 -14.42 -5.99
C LEU A 321 3.98 -14.94 -4.61
N VAL A 322 2.98 -15.81 -4.55
CA VAL A 322 2.56 -16.53 -3.34
C VAL A 322 3.66 -17.52 -2.92
N GLU A 323 4.23 -18.27 -3.84
CA GLU A 323 5.39 -19.16 -3.56
C GLU A 323 6.59 -18.39 -3.01
N LYS A 324 6.82 -17.16 -3.50
CA LYS A 324 7.84 -16.24 -2.97
C LYS A 324 7.48 -15.58 -1.64
N LYS A 325 6.28 -15.83 -1.11
CA LYS A 325 5.74 -15.19 0.11
C LYS A 325 5.63 -13.67 0.02
N ILE A 326 5.63 -13.14 -1.21
CA ILE A 326 5.41 -11.72 -1.51
C ILE A 326 3.92 -11.41 -1.44
N ILE A 327 3.06 -12.31 -1.94
CA ILE A 327 1.61 -12.19 -1.81
C ILE A 327 1.10 -13.21 -0.78
N LEU A 328 0.27 -12.75 0.14
CA LEU A 328 -0.62 -13.60 0.93
C LEU A 328 -2.02 -13.48 0.34
N ASN A 329 -2.50 -14.57 -0.27
CA ASN A 329 -3.80 -14.60 -0.94
C ASN A 329 -4.90 -15.10 0.00
N GLY A 330 -5.71 -14.19 0.52
CA GLY A 330 -6.89 -14.45 1.36
C GLY A 330 -8.20 -14.63 0.59
N LEU A 331 -8.22 -14.43 -0.74
CA LEU A 331 -9.44 -14.53 -1.56
C LEU A 331 -9.80 -15.97 -1.97
N GLY A 332 -8.99 -16.95 -1.58
CA GLY A 332 -9.25 -18.38 -1.84
C GLY A 332 -8.96 -18.87 -3.25
N SER A 333 -8.58 -18.01 -4.20
CA SER A 333 -8.17 -18.40 -5.55
C SER A 333 -7.17 -17.42 -6.17
N ASN A 334 -6.18 -17.93 -6.90
CA ASN A 334 -5.21 -17.11 -7.62
C ASN A 334 -5.86 -16.34 -8.79
N VAL A 335 -6.90 -16.90 -9.40
CA VAL A 335 -7.72 -16.20 -10.41
C VAL A 335 -8.41 -14.98 -9.81
N ALA A 336 -8.99 -15.15 -8.61
CA ALA A 336 -9.68 -14.07 -7.91
C ALA A 336 -8.71 -12.94 -7.58
N ALA A 337 -7.52 -13.26 -7.07
CA ALA A 337 -6.48 -12.28 -6.76
C ALA A 337 -5.94 -11.55 -8.01
N ALA A 338 -5.70 -12.25 -9.12
CA ALA A 338 -5.27 -11.62 -10.38
C ALA A 338 -6.35 -10.68 -10.91
N THR A 339 -7.61 -11.15 -10.93
CA THR A 339 -8.77 -10.35 -11.34
C THR A 339 -8.95 -9.13 -10.45
N PHE A 340 -8.73 -9.26 -9.14
CA PHE A 340 -8.79 -8.17 -8.17
C PHE A 340 -7.77 -7.07 -8.53
N ILE A 341 -6.49 -7.43 -8.70
CA ILE A 341 -5.43 -6.45 -9.02
C ILE A 341 -5.74 -5.73 -10.34
N ASN A 342 -6.07 -6.48 -11.38
CA ASN A 342 -6.36 -5.91 -12.70
C ASN A 342 -7.58 -4.97 -12.68
N LYS A 343 -8.56 -5.25 -11.81
CA LYS A 343 -9.72 -4.38 -11.63
C LYS A 343 -9.38 -3.09 -10.88
N LEU A 344 -8.41 -3.07 -9.98
CA LEU A 344 -8.10 -1.87 -9.19
C LEU A 344 -7.76 -0.67 -10.07
N CYS A 345 -7.08 -0.90 -11.20
CA CYS A 345 -6.71 0.15 -12.16
C CYS A 345 -7.87 0.70 -13.01
N LEU A 346 -9.09 0.12 -12.95
CA LEU A 346 -10.23 0.62 -13.70
C LEU A 346 -10.58 2.06 -13.30
N GLN A 347 -10.60 2.95 -14.29
CA GLN A 347 -10.86 4.40 -14.15
C GLN A 347 -9.83 5.16 -13.30
N ILE A 348 -8.68 4.54 -13.01
CA ILE A 348 -7.58 5.19 -12.33
C ILE A 348 -6.68 5.85 -13.38
N VAL A 349 -6.42 7.14 -13.19
CA VAL A 349 -5.50 7.91 -14.02
C VAL A 349 -4.48 8.58 -13.12
N ALA A 350 -3.20 8.30 -13.37
CA ALA A 350 -2.10 8.98 -12.72
C ALA A 350 -1.13 9.50 -13.78
N ASP A 351 -0.68 10.74 -13.61
CA ASP A 351 0.40 11.31 -14.40
C ASP A 351 1.74 10.95 -13.77
N GLY A 352 2.73 10.61 -14.60
CA GLY A 352 4.04 10.22 -14.10
C GLY A 352 4.07 8.84 -13.44
N SER A 353 5.22 8.49 -12.87
CA SER A 353 5.34 7.36 -11.92
C SER A 353 6.57 7.56 -11.02
N CYS A 354 6.39 7.43 -9.71
CA CYS A 354 7.52 7.38 -8.78
C CYS A 354 8.38 6.09 -8.94
N TYR A 355 7.86 5.08 -9.64
CA TYR A 355 8.59 3.85 -9.98
C TYR A 355 9.24 3.87 -11.36
N LEU A 356 9.38 5.05 -12.00
CA LEU A 356 9.92 5.15 -13.34
C LEU A 356 11.29 4.45 -13.49
N GLU A 357 12.20 4.66 -12.55
CA GLU A 357 13.54 4.05 -12.61
C GLU A 357 13.50 2.53 -12.40
N VAL A 358 12.57 2.03 -11.58
CA VAL A 358 12.30 0.59 -11.43
C VAL A 358 11.80 0.01 -12.76
N ILE A 359 10.81 0.64 -13.37
CA ILE A 359 10.22 0.23 -14.65
C ILE A 359 11.29 0.23 -15.76
N LYS A 360 12.08 1.30 -15.89
CA LYS A 360 13.18 1.38 -16.87
C LYS A 360 14.22 0.30 -16.65
N GLY A 361 14.62 0.06 -15.40
CA GLY A 361 15.59 -0.97 -15.04
C GLY A 361 15.10 -2.38 -15.42
N LEU A 362 13.86 -2.70 -15.06
CA LEU A 362 13.23 -3.98 -15.42
C LEU A 362 13.14 -4.15 -16.93
N ARG A 363 12.67 -3.12 -17.65
CA ARG A 363 12.55 -3.16 -19.11
C ARG A 363 13.90 -3.32 -19.81
N SER A 364 14.90 -2.55 -19.38
CA SER A 364 16.26 -2.65 -19.91
C SER A 364 16.84 -4.05 -19.73
N HIS A 365 16.60 -4.68 -18.58
CA HIS A 365 17.06 -6.04 -18.35
C HIS A 365 16.27 -7.08 -19.14
N TYR A 366 14.95 -6.94 -19.25
CA TYR A 366 14.10 -7.88 -20.00
C TYR A 366 14.43 -7.92 -21.49
N TYR A 367 14.66 -6.77 -22.10
CA TYR A 367 15.00 -6.67 -23.52
C TYR A 367 16.50 -6.86 -23.81
N ASP A 368 17.35 -6.91 -22.78
CA ASP A 368 18.77 -7.17 -22.97
C ASP A 368 19.01 -8.61 -23.43
N HIS A 369 19.58 -8.74 -24.63
CA HIS A 369 19.82 -10.02 -25.29
C HIS A 369 20.69 -10.95 -24.44
N TRP A 370 21.72 -10.39 -23.79
CA TRP A 370 22.64 -11.18 -22.98
C TRP A 370 22.00 -11.66 -21.67
N SER A 371 21.19 -10.82 -21.02
CA SER A 371 20.42 -11.22 -19.84
C SER A 371 19.53 -12.44 -20.14
N ARG A 372 18.83 -12.42 -21.29
CA ARG A 372 18.02 -13.54 -21.76
C ARG A 372 18.83 -14.81 -22.05
N ILE A 373 19.97 -14.66 -22.74
CA ILE A 373 20.90 -15.78 -22.98
C ILE A 373 21.38 -16.37 -21.65
N MET A 374 21.81 -15.54 -20.72
CA MET A 374 22.33 -16.01 -19.42
C MET A 374 21.27 -16.74 -18.60
N ALA A 375 20.03 -16.25 -18.59
CA ALA A 375 18.92 -16.93 -17.91
C ALA A 375 18.57 -18.26 -18.57
N THR A 376 18.58 -18.30 -19.90
CA THR A 376 18.40 -19.54 -20.68
C THR A 376 19.52 -20.53 -20.36
N MET A 377 20.78 -20.06 -20.31
CA MET A 377 21.92 -20.89 -19.98
C MET A 377 21.83 -21.49 -18.58
N GLU A 378 21.51 -20.65 -17.58
CA GLU A 378 21.28 -21.07 -16.19
C GLU A 378 20.25 -22.20 -16.12
N ARG A 379 19.09 -22.03 -16.79
CA ARG A 379 17.97 -22.98 -16.70
C ARG A 379 18.23 -24.30 -17.39
N PHE A 380 18.75 -24.27 -18.62
CA PHE A 380 18.85 -25.48 -19.44
C PHE A 380 20.16 -26.24 -19.25
N TYR A 381 21.28 -25.53 -19.04
CA TYR A 381 22.61 -26.15 -18.98
C TYR A 381 23.21 -26.20 -17.58
N PHE A 382 22.93 -25.20 -16.74
CA PHE A 382 23.53 -25.10 -15.40
C PHE A 382 22.52 -25.32 -14.26
N GLY A 383 21.34 -25.85 -14.58
CA GLY A 383 20.26 -26.10 -13.60
C GLY A 383 20.59 -27.20 -12.60
N ASP A 384 21.51 -28.10 -12.95
CA ASP A 384 22.11 -29.06 -12.03
C ASP A 384 23.61 -29.22 -12.32
N PHE A 385 24.34 -29.66 -11.30
CA PHE A 385 25.79 -29.82 -11.36
C PHE A 385 26.25 -30.71 -12.53
N TRP A 386 25.54 -31.80 -12.81
CA TRP A 386 25.95 -32.77 -13.82
C TRP A 386 25.73 -32.24 -15.23
N ARG A 387 24.60 -31.58 -15.50
CA ARG A 387 24.39 -30.85 -16.76
C ARG A 387 25.43 -29.75 -16.93
N GLY A 388 25.77 -29.03 -15.87
CA GLY A 388 26.82 -28.00 -15.92
C GLY A 388 28.18 -28.59 -16.28
N ALA A 389 28.60 -29.66 -15.60
CA ALA A 389 29.86 -30.36 -15.85
C ALA A 389 29.93 -30.92 -17.27
N ALA A 390 28.89 -31.61 -17.74
CA ALA A 390 28.79 -32.12 -19.10
C ALA A 390 28.91 -31.00 -20.15
N THR A 391 28.23 -29.87 -19.92
CA THR A 391 28.31 -28.69 -20.79
C THR A 391 29.74 -28.15 -20.90
N VAL A 392 30.45 -28.01 -19.77
CA VAL A 392 31.83 -27.53 -19.75
C VAL A 392 32.78 -28.50 -20.46
N ILE A 393 32.66 -29.80 -20.19
CA ILE A 393 33.45 -30.83 -20.88
C ILE A 393 33.21 -30.79 -22.39
N GLY A 394 31.95 -30.70 -22.83
CA GLY A 394 31.58 -30.58 -24.23
C GLY A 394 32.20 -29.35 -24.90
N LEU A 395 32.17 -28.19 -24.24
CA LEU A 395 32.82 -26.96 -24.73
C LEU A 395 34.34 -27.11 -24.84
N LEU A 396 35.00 -27.71 -23.84
CA LEU A 396 36.45 -27.95 -23.87
C LEU A 396 36.83 -28.88 -25.02
N LEU A 397 36.08 -29.96 -25.23
CA LEU A 397 36.30 -30.89 -26.35
C LEU A 397 36.09 -30.20 -27.70
N LEU A 398 35.06 -29.36 -27.83
CA LEU A 398 34.77 -28.61 -29.04
C LEU A 398 35.86 -27.60 -29.36
N VAL A 399 36.32 -26.81 -28.38
CA VAL A 399 37.41 -25.85 -28.55
C VAL A 399 38.71 -26.57 -28.91
N ASN A 400 39.04 -27.68 -28.24
CA ASN A 400 40.21 -28.48 -28.57
C ASN A 400 40.15 -29.05 -30.00
N SER A 401 38.97 -29.51 -30.42
CA SER A 401 38.76 -30.03 -31.79
C SER A 401 38.87 -28.94 -32.85
N LEU A 402 38.26 -27.78 -32.62
CA LEU A 402 38.37 -26.61 -33.51
C LEU A 402 39.80 -26.09 -33.60
N TRP A 403 40.49 -25.99 -32.46
CA TRP A 403 41.90 -25.63 -32.43
C TRP A 403 42.74 -26.64 -33.20
N GLY A 404 42.52 -27.94 -32.99
CA GLY A 404 43.19 -29.00 -33.76
C GLY A 404 42.98 -28.88 -35.26
N PHE A 405 41.77 -28.52 -35.71
CA PHE A 405 41.45 -28.29 -37.11
C PHE A 405 42.09 -27.01 -37.68
N LEU A 406 42.09 -25.91 -36.92
CA LEU A 406 42.60 -24.60 -37.37
C LEU A 406 44.14 -24.50 -37.27
N ARG A 407 44.75 -25.25 -36.35
CA ARG A 407 46.19 -25.21 -36.05
C ARG A 407 47.08 -25.32 -37.31
N PRO A 408 46.82 -26.23 -38.28
CA PRO A 408 47.60 -26.31 -39.51
C PRO A 408 47.47 -25.09 -40.44
N PHE A 409 46.37 -24.33 -40.34
CA PHE A 409 46.11 -23.15 -41.18
C PHE A 409 46.61 -21.85 -40.55
N VAL A 410 46.62 -21.78 -39.21
CA VAL A 410 47.09 -20.61 -38.45
C VAL A 410 48.60 -20.63 -38.24
N LEU A 411 49.21 -21.82 -38.09
CA LEU A 411 50.66 -21.97 -37.85
C LEU A 411 51.48 -22.27 -39.11
N LYS A 412 50.85 -22.37 -40.30
CA LYS A 412 51.59 -22.36 -41.56
C LYS A 412 51.99 -20.93 -41.90
N LYS A 413 53.20 -20.56 -41.53
CA LYS A 413 53.98 -19.49 -42.16
C LYS A 413 55.21 -20.10 -42.78
#